data_AF-A0A2H4XBM0-F1
#
_entry.id   AF-A0A2H4XBM0-F1
#
_cell.length_a   1.000
_cell.length_b   1.000
_cell.length_c   1.000
_cell.angle_alpha   90.00
_cell.angle_beta   90.00
_cell.angle_gamma   90.00
#
_symmetry.space_group_name_H-M   'P 1'
#
loop_
_entity.id
_entity.type
_entity.pdbx_description
1 polymer ?
#
loop_
_entity_poly.entity_id
_entity_poly.type
_entity_poly.pdbx_seq_one_letter_code
_entity_poly.pdbx_strand_id
1 'polypeptide(L)'
;SHIPLDSNHNFRSSMYIEILISLCLYYMRSHYPTHVKATQQDLMGNSNMQMISIEILTLLLTVLAKVIESSAKGFASFISDMLSKCKVQKVILHCLLSSIFSAQKWHSEKMAGKNIVAIEEGFSEDSLINFSEDEFDSGSTLQSQLLKVLQRLIILEHRVMTVPEENEGGFEYIISDLEHINPQQPMTSLQYLHSQPITS
;
A
#
# COMPACT_ATOMS: atom_id res chain seq x y z
N SER A 1 12.81 -24.01 -38.23
CA SER A 1 12.42 -23.98 -36.81
C SER A 1 12.00 -22.57 -36.46
N HIS A 2 10.70 -22.30 -36.42
CA HIS A 2 10.16 -20.97 -36.17
C HIS A 2 9.97 -20.81 -34.65
N ILE A 3 10.90 -20.12 -33.99
CA ILE A 3 10.73 -19.75 -32.58
C ILE A 3 9.82 -18.51 -32.58
N PRO A 4 8.68 -18.50 -31.88
CA PRO A 4 7.87 -17.28 -31.78
C PRO A 4 8.68 -16.23 -31.03
N LEU A 5 9.07 -15.15 -31.70
CA LEU A 5 9.87 -14.07 -31.11
C LEU A 5 9.08 -13.27 -30.07
N ASP A 6 7.75 -13.28 -30.15
CA ASP A 6 6.86 -12.43 -29.35
C ASP A 6 6.74 -12.88 -27.88
N SER A 7 6.82 -14.18 -27.61
CA SER A 7 6.74 -14.71 -26.23
C SER A 7 7.92 -14.28 -25.36
N ASN A 8 9.08 -14.08 -25.99
CA ASN A 8 10.32 -13.73 -25.31
C ASN A 8 10.36 -12.24 -24.89
N HIS A 9 9.57 -11.38 -25.53
CA HIS A 9 9.41 -9.98 -25.13
C HIS A 9 8.41 -9.83 -23.99
N ASN A 10 7.28 -10.54 -24.04
CA ASN A 10 6.25 -10.49 -22.99
C ASN A 10 6.76 -11.01 -21.64
N PHE A 11 7.53 -12.12 -21.65
CA PHE A 11 8.16 -12.66 -20.45
C PHE A 11 9.15 -11.67 -19.81
N ARG A 12 9.94 -10.97 -20.65
CA ARG A 12 10.88 -9.95 -20.17
C ARG A 12 10.15 -8.72 -19.62
N SER A 13 9.11 -8.23 -20.30
CA SER A 13 8.29 -7.11 -19.82
C SER A 13 7.63 -7.41 -18.46
N SER A 14 7.12 -8.63 -18.28
CA SER A 14 6.61 -9.10 -16.99
C SER A 14 7.67 -9.06 -15.89
N MET A 15 8.88 -9.57 -16.18
CA MET A 15 9.98 -9.57 -15.23
C MET A 15 10.40 -8.14 -14.83
N TYR A 16 10.41 -7.20 -15.77
CA TYR A 16 10.75 -5.80 -15.47
C TYR A 16 9.71 -5.12 -14.57
N ILE A 17 8.41 -5.33 -14.80
CA ILE A 17 7.38 -4.76 -13.93
C ILE A 17 7.47 -5.36 -12.53
N GLU A 18 7.68 -6.67 -12.41
CA GLU A 18 7.84 -7.34 -11.12
C GLU A 18 9.05 -6.81 -10.34
N ILE A 19 10.20 -6.61 -11.02
CA ILE A 19 11.40 -6.03 -10.42
C ILE A 19 11.14 -4.59 -9.97
N LEU A 20 10.48 -3.77 -10.80
CA LEU A 20 10.17 -2.38 -10.45
C LEU A 20 9.28 -2.30 -9.21
N ILE A 21 8.22 -3.11 -9.15
CA ILE A 21 7.36 -3.19 -7.97
C ILE A 21 8.18 -3.60 -6.75
N SER A 22 8.94 -4.70 -6.86
CA SER A 22 9.75 -5.23 -5.76
C SER A 22 10.77 -4.21 -5.23
N LEU A 23 11.42 -3.47 -6.12
CA LEU A 23 12.39 -2.44 -5.77
C LEU A 23 11.74 -1.26 -5.06
N CYS A 24 10.58 -0.80 -5.56
CA CYS A 24 9.82 0.26 -4.89
C CYS A 24 9.38 -0.17 -3.50
N LEU A 25 8.86 -1.40 -3.33
CA LEU A 25 8.44 -1.94 -2.04
C LEU A 25 9.61 -2.16 -1.06
N TYR A 26 10.81 -2.45 -1.58
CA TYR A 26 12.02 -2.57 -0.77
C TYR A 26 12.43 -1.20 -0.23
N TYR A 27 12.59 -0.22 -1.11
CA TYR A 27 13.04 1.12 -0.70
C TYR A 27 11.99 1.89 0.08
N MET A 28 10.69 1.72 -0.19
CA MET A 28 9.62 2.32 0.62
C MET A 28 9.67 1.87 2.10
N ARG A 29 10.24 0.69 2.39
CA ARG A 29 10.42 0.17 3.76
C ARG A 29 11.84 0.32 4.30
N SER A 30 12.74 0.92 3.53
CA SER A 30 14.15 1.01 3.90
C SER A 30 14.35 1.82 5.18
N HIS A 31 15.23 1.37 6.07
CA HIS A 31 15.58 2.06 7.31
C HIS A 31 17.00 1.68 7.69
N TYR A 32 17.63 2.52 8.51
CA TYR A 32 18.88 2.16 9.19
C TYR A 32 18.57 1.50 10.53
N PRO A 33 19.16 0.33 10.84
CA PRO A 33 19.07 -0.25 12.17
C PRO A 33 19.68 0.68 13.23
N THR A 34 19.15 0.65 14.45
CA THR A 34 19.56 1.56 15.55
C THR A 34 21.04 1.46 15.93
N HIS A 35 21.65 0.31 15.73
CA HIS A 35 23.05 0.07 16.03
C HIS A 35 24.01 0.51 14.90
N VAL A 36 23.47 0.89 13.73
CA VAL A 36 24.25 1.39 12.61
C VAL A 36 24.34 2.91 12.70
N LYS A 37 25.56 3.44 12.82
CA LYS A 37 25.80 4.89 12.78
C LYS A 37 25.53 5.41 11.36
N ALA A 38 24.40 6.07 11.17
CA ALA A 38 24.05 6.77 9.93
C ALA A 38 24.28 8.28 10.11
N THR A 39 24.80 8.94 9.08
CA THR A 39 24.88 10.41 9.09
C THR A 39 23.51 11.02 8.79
N GLN A 40 23.30 12.29 9.15
CA GLN A 40 22.08 13.01 8.78
C GLN A 40 21.84 13.01 7.26
N GLN A 41 22.90 13.08 6.47
CA GLN A 41 22.80 12.98 5.01
C GLN A 41 22.29 11.61 4.55
N ASP A 42 22.70 10.53 5.23
CA ASP A 42 22.24 9.17 4.92
C ASP A 42 20.76 8.99 5.24
N LEU A 43 20.29 9.56 6.36
CA LEU A 43 18.89 9.55 6.77
C LEU A 43 17.99 10.32 5.80
N MET A 44 18.44 11.51 5.38
CA MET A 44 17.75 12.32 4.36
C MET A 44 17.73 11.61 3.02
N GLY A 45 18.85 11.01 2.61
CA GLY A 45 18.95 10.23 1.37
C GLY A 45 17.99 9.04 1.34
N ASN A 46 17.88 8.31 2.45
CA ASN A 46 16.94 7.21 2.61
C ASN A 46 15.48 7.68 2.53
N SER A 47 15.15 8.79 3.20
CA SER A 47 13.80 9.37 3.18
C SER A 47 13.40 9.84 1.78
N ASN A 48 14.33 10.45 1.04
CA ASN A 48 14.12 10.80 -0.36
C ASN A 48 13.90 9.56 -1.24
N MET A 49 14.69 8.51 -1.04
CA MET A 49 14.55 7.24 -1.76
C MET A 49 13.20 6.57 -1.48
N GLN A 50 12.72 6.60 -0.23
CA GLN A 50 11.38 6.15 0.13
C GLN A 50 10.31 6.94 -0.64
N MET A 51 10.40 8.27 -0.63
CA MET A 51 9.42 9.15 -1.30
C MET A 51 9.40 8.92 -2.83
N ILE A 52 10.56 8.86 -3.48
CA ILE A 52 10.68 8.56 -4.90
C ILE A 52 10.10 7.17 -5.22
N SER A 53 10.35 6.18 -4.37
CA SER A 53 9.81 4.82 -4.56
C SER A 53 8.29 4.77 -4.47
N ILE A 54 7.70 5.55 -3.55
CA ILE A 54 6.25 5.73 -3.41
C ILE A 54 5.66 6.39 -4.66
N GLU A 55 6.31 7.42 -5.21
CA GLU A 55 5.88 8.10 -6.43
C GLU A 55 5.94 7.20 -7.66
N ILE A 56 7.05 6.47 -7.84
CA ILE A 56 7.20 5.51 -8.94
C ILE A 56 6.13 4.42 -8.85
N LEU A 57 5.90 3.86 -7.65
CA LEU A 57 4.86 2.85 -7.45
C LEU A 57 3.46 3.41 -7.74
N THR A 58 3.16 4.64 -7.28
CA THR A 58 1.90 5.34 -7.59
C THR A 58 1.68 5.45 -9.09
N LEU A 59 2.71 5.90 -9.83
CA LEU A 59 2.65 6.07 -11.27
C LEU A 59 2.45 4.73 -11.97
N LEU A 60 3.21 3.70 -11.57
CA LEU A 60 3.12 2.37 -12.13
C LEU A 60 1.72 1.78 -11.97
N LEU A 61 1.15 1.79 -10.76
CA LEU A 61 -0.21 1.31 -10.49
C LEU A 61 -1.26 2.08 -11.32
N THR A 62 -1.07 3.40 -11.46
CA THR A 62 -1.95 4.24 -12.28
C THR A 62 -1.90 3.86 -13.76
N VAL A 63 -0.70 3.60 -14.30
CA VAL A 63 -0.52 3.18 -15.69
C VAL A 63 -1.11 1.79 -15.91
N LEU A 64 -0.87 0.85 -15.01
CA LEU A 64 -1.46 -0.50 -15.07
C LEU A 64 -2.99 -0.44 -15.10
N ALA A 65 -3.60 0.41 -14.28
CA ALA A 65 -5.06 0.57 -14.22
C ALA A 65 -5.65 1.15 -15.52
N LYS A 66 -4.87 1.93 -16.28
CA LYS A 66 -5.30 2.45 -17.59
C LYS A 66 -5.16 1.42 -18.70
N VAL A 67 -4.09 0.62 -18.66
CA VAL A 67 -3.80 -0.34 -19.74
C VAL A 67 -4.74 -1.54 -19.69
N ILE A 68 -5.23 -1.92 -18.51
CA ILE A 68 -6.07 -3.11 -18.32
C ILE A 68 -7.31 -3.15 -19.22
N GLU A 69 -7.97 -2.01 -19.46
CA GLU A 69 -9.18 -1.90 -20.28
C GLU A 69 -8.94 -2.18 -21.77
N SER A 70 -7.71 -2.01 -22.25
CA SER A 70 -7.32 -2.20 -23.66
C SER A 70 -6.43 -3.42 -23.89
N SER A 71 -6.25 -4.24 -22.84
CA SER A 71 -5.29 -5.33 -22.82
C SER A 71 -5.89 -6.65 -23.32
N ALA A 72 -5.02 -7.60 -23.67
CA ALA A 72 -5.43 -8.94 -24.07
C ALA A 72 -6.02 -9.75 -22.91
N LYS A 73 -6.82 -10.76 -23.23
CA LYS A 73 -7.40 -11.69 -22.25
C LYS A 73 -6.30 -12.28 -21.35
N GLY A 74 -6.55 -12.32 -20.04
CA GLY A 74 -5.62 -12.83 -19.03
C GLY A 74 -4.58 -11.80 -18.52
N PHE A 75 -4.57 -10.57 -19.03
CA PHE A 75 -3.70 -9.53 -18.46
C PHE A 75 -4.15 -9.12 -17.05
N ALA A 76 -5.47 -9.05 -16.80
CA ALA A 76 -6.01 -8.72 -15.48
C ALA A 76 -5.58 -9.74 -14.40
N SER A 77 -5.70 -11.04 -14.70
CA SER A 77 -5.24 -12.11 -13.80
C SER A 77 -3.72 -12.08 -13.61
N PHE A 78 -2.94 -11.84 -14.68
CA PHE A 78 -1.50 -11.63 -14.58
C PHE A 78 -1.13 -10.48 -13.62
N ILE A 79 -1.81 -9.33 -13.69
CA ILE A 79 -1.58 -8.22 -12.75
C ILE A 79 -1.95 -8.65 -11.32
N SER A 80 -3.09 -9.32 -11.13
CA SER A 80 -3.51 -9.84 -9.82
C SER A 80 -2.45 -10.74 -9.18
N ASP A 81 -1.93 -11.69 -9.96
CA ASP A 81 -0.90 -12.64 -9.53
C ASP A 81 0.40 -11.91 -9.17
N MET A 82 0.82 -10.94 -9.97
CA MET A 82 2.02 -10.16 -9.73
C MET A 82 1.93 -9.29 -8.47
N LEU A 83 0.81 -8.60 -8.25
CA LEU A 83 0.57 -7.80 -7.05
C LEU A 83 0.55 -8.68 -5.78
N SER A 84 -0.07 -9.86 -5.89
CA SER A 84 -0.14 -10.86 -4.82
C SER A 84 1.24 -11.44 -4.50
N LYS A 85 2.00 -11.83 -5.53
CA LYS A 85 3.38 -12.34 -5.41
C LYS A 85 4.30 -11.31 -4.76
N CYS A 86 4.21 -10.05 -5.17
CA CYS A 86 4.99 -8.95 -4.60
C CYS A 86 4.48 -8.50 -3.21
N LYS A 87 3.31 -8.97 -2.77
CA LYS A 87 2.67 -8.60 -1.49
C LYS A 87 2.41 -7.09 -1.36
N VAL A 88 2.06 -6.44 -2.47
CA VAL A 88 1.92 -4.97 -2.58
C VAL A 88 0.98 -4.42 -1.51
N GLN A 89 -0.23 -4.98 -1.41
CA GLN A 89 -1.25 -4.56 -0.45
C GLN A 89 -0.74 -4.65 1.00
N LYS A 90 -0.19 -5.81 1.39
CA LYS A 90 0.35 -6.03 2.74
C LYS A 90 1.45 -5.01 3.08
N VAL A 91 2.38 -4.78 2.16
CA VAL A 91 3.50 -3.87 2.38
C VAL A 91 3.03 -2.43 2.53
N ILE A 92 2.13 -1.94 1.66
CA ILE A 92 1.60 -0.57 1.74
C ILE A 92 0.82 -0.35 3.03
N LEU A 93 -0.06 -1.29 3.41
CA LEU A 93 -0.82 -1.21 4.66
C LEU A 93 0.09 -1.20 5.88
N HIS A 94 1.15 -2.01 5.86
CA HIS A 94 2.13 -2.00 6.93
C HIS A 94 2.87 -0.66 7.01
N CYS A 95 3.28 -0.07 5.87
CA CYS A 95 3.94 1.25 5.87
C CYS A 95 3.02 2.35 6.41
N LEU A 96 1.73 2.33 6.04
CA LEU A 96 0.73 3.25 6.57
C LEU A 96 0.59 3.11 8.09
N LEU A 97 0.39 1.88 8.55
CA LEU A 97 0.23 1.60 9.98
C LEU A 97 1.46 2.03 10.78
N SER A 98 2.65 1.65 10.33
CA SER A 98 3.92 2.04 10.95
C SER A 98 4.11 3.56 10.97
N SER A 99 3.77 4.27 9.89
CA SER A 99 3.86 5.74 9.87
C SER A 99 2.95 6.41 10.91
N ILE A 100 1.74 5.89 11.10
CA ILE A 100 0.78 6.42 12.09
C ILE A 100 1.26 6.13 13.51
N PHE A 101 1.71 4.90 13.78
CA PHE A 101 2.22 4.54 15.10
C PHE A 101 3.47 5.34 15.48
N SER A 102 4.39 5.55 14.54
CA SER A 102 5.57 6.40 14.75
C SER A 102 5.15 7.84 15.13
N ALA A 103 4.19 8.42 14.42
CA ALA A 103 3.67 9.76 14.73
C ALA A 103 2.97 9.82 16.11
N GLN A 104 2.17 8.81 16.47
CA GLN A 104 1.47 8.74 17.76
C GLN A 104 2.44 8.59 18.95
N LYS A 105 3.48 7.76 18.79
CA LYS A 105 4.53 7.58 19.80
C LYS A 105 5.26 8.90 20.03
N TRP A 106 5.64 9.61 18.97
CA TRP A 106 6.24 10.95 19.06
C TRP A 106 5.37 11.93 19.84
N HIS A 107 4.07 12.01 19.53
CA HIS A 107 3.16 12.89 20.25
C HIS A 107 3.09 12.55 21.75
N SER A 108 3.08 11.25 22.07
CA SER A 108 3.01 10.77 23.45
C SER A 108 4.29 11.08 24.24
N GLU A 109 5.48 10.92 23.63
CA GLU A 109 6.77 11.22 24.24
C GLU A 109 7.01 12.72 24.43
N LYS A 110 6.58 13.53 23.45
CA LYS A 110 6.58 14.99 23.56
C LYS A 110 5.68 15.50 24.70
N MET A 111 4.49 14.91 24.85
CA MET A 111 3.58 15.24 25.95
C MET A 111 4.11 14.79 27.31
N ALA A 112 4.93 13.72 27.35
CA ALA A 112 5.56 13.22 28.57
C ALA A 112 6.76 14.08 29.05
N GLY A 113 7.11 15.16 28.36
CA GLY A 113 8.17 16.10 28.76
C GLY A 113 9.58 15.49 28.76
N LYS A 114 9.77 14.31 28.16
CA LYS A 114 11.10 13.73 27.94
C LYS A 114 11.83 14.56 26.90
N ASN A 115 13.07 14.95 27.22
CA ASN A 115 13.94 15.71 26.34
C ASN A 115 14.19 14.88 25.07
N ILE A 116 13.66 15.33 23.92
CA ILE A 116 13.66 14.61 22.63
C ILE A 116 15.08 14.40 22.07
N VAL A 117 16.09 15.04 22.67
CA VAL A 117 17.48 15.04 22.17
C VAL A 117 18.23 13.72 22.48
N ALA A 118 17.66 12.77 23.24
CA ALA A 118 18.46 11.67 23.80
C ALA A 118 17.80 10.29 23.91
N ILE A 119 16.91 9.89 23.00
CA ILE A 119 16.45 8.48 22.98
C ILE A 119 16.48 7.91 21.55
N GLU A 120 17.69 7.63 21.07
CA GLU A 120 17.95 6.60 20.05
C GLU A 120 17.85 5.18 20.65
N GLU A 121 17.39 5.02 21.89
CA GLU A 121 17.26 3.72 22.56
C GLU A 121 15.79 3.24 22.55
N GLY A 122 15.48 2.36 21.60
CA GLY A 122 14.28 1.52 21.66
C GLY A 122 13.29 1.72 20.52
N PHE A 123 13.76 1.58 19.28
CA PHE A 123 12.90 1.09 18.22
C PHE A 123 12.74 -0.42 18.42
N SER A 124 11.52 -0.90 18.68
CA SER A 124 11.22 -2.32 18.60
C SER A 124 11.59 -2.80 17.19
N GLU A 125 12.39 -3.85 17.07
CA GLU A 125 12.93 -4.35 15.79
C GLU A 125 11.84 -4.64 14.75
N ASP A 126 10.59 -4.85 15.18
CA ASP A 126 9.44 -5.14 14.31
C ASP A 126 8.72 -3.88 13.74
N SER A 127 9.12 -2.67 14.14
CA SER A 127 8.42 -1.41 13.78
C SER A 127 9.28 -0.39 13.03
N LEU A 128 10.46 -0.80 12.56
CA LEU A 128 11.48 0.08 11.98
C LEU A 128 11.10 0.59 10.57
N ILE A 129 10.15 1.52 10.49
CA ILE A 129 10.22 2.54 9.45
C ILE A 129 10.25 3.88 10.17
N ASN A 130 11.47 4.35 10.46
CA ASN A 130 11.68 5.69 10.98
C ASN A 130 11.60 6.66 9.80
N PHE A 131 10.48 7.38 9.72
CA PHE A 131 10.28 8.41 8.73
C PHE A 131 10.73 9.73 9.36
N SER A 132 11.89 10.23 8.89
CA SER A 132 12.56 11.49 9.26
C SER A 132 11.77 12.42 10.18
N GLU A 133 12.29 12.57 11.40
CA GLU A 133 11.65 13.20 12.56
C GLU A 133 11.68 14.74 12.59
N ASP A 134 12.21 15.41 11.54
CA ASP A 134 12.64 16.81 11.68
C ASP A 134 11.67 17.91 11.24
N GLU A 135 10.52 17.63 10.62
CA GLU A 135 9.54 18.69 10.35
C GLU A 135 8.11 18.23 10.57
N PHE A 136 7.33 19.07 11.24
CA PHE A 136 5.88 18.94 11.47
C PHE A 136 5.08 18.66 10.18
N ASP A 137 5.68 18.90 8.99
CA ASP A 137 5.10 18.70 7.67
C ASP A 137 5.60 17.45 6.91
N SER A 138 6.71 16.83 7.36
CA SER A 138 7.30 15.68 6.65
C SER A 138 6.52 14.38 6.89
N GLY A 139 6.04 14.15 8.12
CA GLY A 139 5.21 13.00 8.47
C GLY A 139 3.83 13.02 7.79
N SER A 140 3.20 14.20 7.72
CA SER A 140 1.93 14.41 7.02
C SER A 140 2.08 14.22 5.50
N THR A 141 3.18 14.72 4.93
CA THR A 141 3.48 14.56 3.50
C THR A 141 3.61 13.08 3.14
N LEU A 142 4.43 12.33 3.87
CA LEU A 142 4.59 10.91 3.63
C LEU A 142 3.27 10.14 3.78
N GLN A 143 2.52 10.37 4.87
CA GLN A 143 1.24 9.71 5.08
C GLN A 143 0.28 9.98 3.91
N SER A 144 0.24 11.23 3.42
CA SER A 144 -0.52 11.59 2.22
C SER A 144 -0.07 10.79 1.00
N GLN A 145 1.24 10.63 0.78
CA GLN A 145 1.78 9.87 -0.35
C GLN A 145 1.48 8.37 -0.23
N LEU A 146 1.59 7.78 0.97
CA LEU A 146 1.22 6.39 1.22
C LEU A 146 -0.28 6.14 0.97
N LEU A 147 -1.15 7.07 1.40
CA LEU A 147 -2.60 7.01 1.12
C LEU A 147 -2.89 7.13 -0.38
N LYS A 148 -2.14 7.97 -1.12
CA LYS A 148 -2.26 8.06 -2.58
C LYS A 148 -1.89 6.74 -3.26
N VAL A 149 -0.80 6.07 -2.87
CA VAL A 149 -0.46 4.74 -3.42
C VAL A 149 -1.59 3.75 -3.12
N LEU A 150 -2.08 3.71 -1.87
CA LEU A 150 -3.17 2.81 -1.48
C LEU A 150 -4.43 3.07 -2.34
N GLN A 151 -4.79 4.33 -2.56
CA GLN A 151 -5.89 4.69 -3.45
C GLN A 151 -5.68 4.16 -4.88
N ARG A 152 -4.47 4.31 -5.45
CA ARG A 152 -4.16 3.78 -6.79
C ARG A 152 -4.21 2.26 -6.83
N LEU A 153 -3.77 1.59 -5.76
CA LEU A 153 -3.87 0.14 -5.63
C LEU A 153 -5.34 -0.31 -5.62
N ILE A 154 -6.19 0.30 -4.79
CA ILE A 154 -7.63 -0.04 -4.71
C ILE A 154 -8.31 0.13 -6.06
N ILE A 155 -8.01 1.22 -6.78
CA ILE A 155 -8.53 1.45 -8.14
C ILE A 155 -8.08 0.33 -9.08
N LEU A 156 -6.80 -0.06 -9.05
CA LEU A 156 -6.29 -1.13 -9.89
C LEU A 156 -6.94 -2.49 -9.56
N GLU A 157 -7.02 -2.85 -8.28
CA GLU A 157 -7.65 -4.09 -7.80
C GLU A 157 -9.13 -4.17 -8.22
N HIS A 158 -9.87 -3.06 -8.06
CA HIS A 158 -11.24 -2.97 -8.53
C HIS A 158 -11.34 -3.21 -10.04
N ARG A 159 -10.47 -2.57 -10.84
CA ARG A 159 -10.46 -2.76 -12.29
C ARG A 159 -10.19 -4.22 -12.65
N VAL A 160 -9.20 -4.85 -12.01
CA VAL A 160 -8.88 -6.28 -12.20
C VAL A 160 -10.11 -7.16 -11.93
N MET A 161 -10.86 -6.90 -10.84
CA MET A 161 -12.06 -7.68 -10.49
C MET A 161 -13.23 -7.48 -11.47
N THR A 162 -13.34 -6.28 -12.05
CA THR A 162 -14.48 -5.93 -12.93
C THR A 162 -14.28 -6.26 -14.40
N VAL A 163 -13.08 -6.66 -14.84
CA VAL A 163 -12.84 -7.08 -16.22
C VAL A 163 -13.66 -8.35 -16.47
N PRO A 164 -14.69 -8.32 -17.34
CA PRO A 164 -15.50 -9.50 -17.60
C PRO A 164 -14.63 -10.57 -18.25
N GLU A 165 -14.39 -11.67 -17.55
CA GLU A 165 -13.94 -12.88 -18.22
C GLU A 165 -15.14 -13.41 -18.99
N GLU A 166 -15.23 -13.10 -20.28
CA GLU A 166 -16.28 -13.68 -21.12
C GLU A 166 -16.15 -15.22 -21.09
N ASN A 167 -17.11 -15.83 -20.39
CA ASN A 167 -17.52 -17.24 -20.29
C ASN A 167 -16.91 -18.10 -19.16
N GLU A 168 -17.54 -18.17 -17.97
CA GLU A 168 -18.55 -19.18 -17.55
C GLU A 168 -18.98 -18.95 -16.09
N GLY A 169 -20.28 -18.79 -15.83
CA GLY A 169 -20.88 -18.84 -14.49
C GLY A 169 -20.92 -17.49 -13.75
N GLY A 170 -22.07 -16.82 -13.82
CA GLY A 170 -22.30 -15.56 -13.13
C GLY A 170 -22.03 -15.65 -11.62
N PHE A 171 -21.18 -14.74 -11.15
CA PHE A 171 -21.27 -14.24 -9.79
C PHE A 171 -21.99 -12.90 -9.85
N GLU A 172 -23.31 -12.98 -9.72
CA GLU A 172 -24.17 -11.87 -9.37
C GLU A 172 -23.72 -11.37 -7.98
N TYR A 173 -22.79 -10.42 -7.97
CA TYR A 173 -22.36 -9.77 -6.74
C TYR A 173 -23.52 -8.88 -6.28
N ILE A 174 -24.05 -9.22 -5.11
CA ILE A 174 -25.13 -8.57 -4.38
C ILE A 174 -24.89 -7.04 -4.32
N ILE A 175 -25.50 -6.30 -5.25
CA ILE A 175 -25.61 -4.83 -5.23
C ILE A 175 -27.06 -4.41 -4.93
N SER A 176 -27.97 -5.38 -4.70
CA SER A 176 -29.40 -5.11 -4.50
C SER A 176 -29.78 -4.69 -3.07
N ASP A 177 -28.93 -4.94 -2.06
CA ASP A 177 -29.33 -4.78 -0.65
C ASP A 177 -28.86 -3.48 0.03
N LEU A 178 -28.27 -2.53 -0.70
CA LEU A 178 -27.76 -1.28 -0.11
C LEU A 178 -28.75 -0.10 -0.14
N GLU A 179 -29.97 -0.27 -0.65
CA GLU A 179 -30.89 0.87 -0.83
C GLU A 179 -31.71 1.28 0.41
N HIS A 180 -31.60 0.63 1.58
CA HIS A 180 -32.53 0.90 2.70
C HIS A 180 -31.90 1.28 4.06
N ILE A 181 -30.70 1.87 4.07
CA ILE A 181 -30.13 2.38 5.34
C ILE A 181 -30.55 3.85 5.56
N ASN A 182 -31.58 4.04 6.39
CA ASN A 182 -32.11 5.35 6.77
C ASN A 182 -31.11 6.12 7.67
N PRO A 183 -30.64 7.33 7.28
CA PRO A 183 -29.53 8.04 7.94
C PRO A 183 -29.86 8.73 9.29
N GLN A 184 -31.00 8.44 9.93
CA GLN A 184 -31.48 9.17 11.13
C GLN A 184 -31.44 8.40 12.47
N GLN A 185 -30.73 7.28 12.59
CA GLN A 185 -30.60 6.61 13.91
C GLN A 185 -29.50 7.23 14.79
N PRO A 186 -29.81 7.73 16.00
CA PRO A 186 -28.82 8.28 16.92
C PRO A 186 -27.90 7.18 17.51
N MET A 187 -26.59 7.41 17.45
CA MET A 187 -25.53 6.48 17.90
C MET A 187 -25.34 6.45 19.42
N THR A 188 -26.36 6.04 20.19
CA THR A 188 -26.21 5.90 21.66
C THR A 188 -26.59 4.54 22.22
N SER A 189 -26.90 3.56 21.38
CA SER A 189 -27.19 2.19 21.82
C SER A 189 -26.65 1.14 20.85
N LEU A 190 -25.32 1.09 20.67
CA LEU A 190 -24.65 -0.09 20.11
C LEU A 190 -24.42 -1.11 21.23
N GLN A 191 -25.46 -1.87 21.58
CA GLN A 191 -25.28 -3.11 22.33
C GLN A 191 -25.05 -4.24 21.33
N TYR A 192 -23.96 -4.98 21.54
CA TYR A 192 -23.60 -6.12 20.71
C TYR A 192 -24.61 -7.26 20.95
N LEU A 193 -25.53 -7.47 20.01
CA LEU A 193 -26.48 -8.58 20.08
C LEU A 193 -25.77 -9.84 19.56
N HIS A 194 -25.37 -10.72 20.47
CA HIS A 194 -24.72 -11.97 20.10
C HIS A 194 -25.77 -12.93 19.51
N SER A 195 -25.41 -13.59 18.41
CA SER A 195 -26.12 -14.71 17.76
C SER A 195 -27.42 -14.41 16.98
N GLN A 196 -27.30 -13.66 15.86
CA GLN A 196 -28.15 -13.88 14.67
C GLN A 196 -27.32 -13.83 13.39
N PRO A 197 -27.59 -14.70 12.38
CA PRO A 197 -26.89 -14.68 11.09
C PRO A 197 -27.25 -13.42 10.30
N ILE A 198 -26.24 -12.75 9.74
CA ILE A 198 -26.34 -11.44 9.09
C ILE A 198 -26.82 -11.61 7.63
N THR A 199 -27.87 -12.38 7.38
CA THR A 199 -28.49 -12.48 6.06
C THR A 199 -30.00 -12.72 6.15
N SER A 200 -30.78 -11.80 5.60
CA SER A 200 -31.88 -12.12 4.70
C SER A 200 -31.87 -11.09 3.59
#